data_AF-A0A6I6GLM7-F1
#
_entry.id   AF-A0A6I6GLM7-F1
#
_cell.length_a   1.000
_cell.length_b   1.000
_cell.length_c   1.000
_cell.angle_alpha   90.00
_cell.angle_beta   90.00
_cell.angle_gamma   90.00
#
_symmetry.space_group_name_H-M   'P 1'
#
loop_
_entity.id
_entity.type
_entity.pdbx_description
1 polymer ?
#
loop_
_entity_poly.entity_id
_entity_poly.type
_entity_poly.pdbx_seq_one_letter_code
_entity_poly.pdbx_strand_id
1 'polypeptide(L)'
;MHQVELGLVIFHHQFLRCRHPTLCCHIPLKLCAKKQYSELLYFEMMEIVLIGTGNVAAVLAGMLQQAGHQLVQVLGRNAAAVKQLADKYGAEGSTDFSAIRQHVPLYIIAVSDTAIPEVLAQLPKLKGLLVHTAGSVSMQVLATVSPNYGILYPLQSLRKEAPPTAPVPLLTDAATPDDLALLDDIARSLSPITGHANDVQRQWLHMAAIFANNFTNLMYGQAYNICAAQQVPFELLQPLMQETVNRLTNNDPKQWQTGPAARNDSGTIAKHLALLQTQDANMAAMYQFLSQQVSHWMQHKP
;
A
#
# COMPACT_ATOMS: atom_id res chain seq x y z
N MET A 1 33.45 43.21 6.01
CA MET A 1 33.74 41.98 5.25
C MET A 1 33.35 40.80 6.12
N HIS A 2 32.28 40.11 5.74
CA HIS A 2 31.74 38.95 6.44
C HIS A 2 32.54 37.68 6.13
N GLN A 3 32.90 36.92 7.16
CA GLN A 3 33.15 35.48 7.15
C GLN A 3 32.55 34.93 8.46
N VAL A 4 31.29 34.49 8.45
CA VAL A 4 30.83 33.09 8.43
C VAL A 4 31.33 32.27 9.62
N GLU A 5 30.54 32.27 10.70
CA GLU A 5 30.53 31.27 11.76
C GLU A 5 29.76 30.02 11.28
N LEU A 6 30.37 28.85 11.36
CA LEU A 6 29.70 27.56 11.25
C LEU A 6 29.50 27.03 12.68
N GLY A 7 28.26 27.11 13.14
CA GLY A 7 27.82 26.59 14.44
C GLY A 7 27.84 25.07 14.48
N LEU A 8 28.59 24.55 15.44
CA LEU A 8 28.70 23.15 15.84
C LEU A 8 27.41 22.75 16.57
N VAL A 9 26.59 21.86 16.00
CA VAL A 9 25.45 21.26 16.73
C VAL A 9 25.96 20.04 17.50
N ILE A 10 26.08 20.21 18.81
CA ILE A 10 26.44 19.18 19.79
C ILE A 10 25.19 18.33 20.08
N PHE A 11 25.20 17.05 19.70
CA PHE A 11 24.25 16.07 20.23
C PHE A 11 24.86 15.39 21.47
N HIS A 12 24.11 15.45 22.58
CA HIS A 12 24.45 14.90 23.88
C HIS A 12 24.68 13.37 23.85
N HIS A 13 25.83 12.94 24.37
CA HIS A 13 26.11 11.54 24.70
C HIS A 13 25.23 11.05 25.86
N GLN A 14 24.40 10.03 25.63
CA GLN A 14 24.01 9.10 26.69
C GLN A 14 24.96 7.89 26.68
N PHE A 15 25.71 7.76 27.77
CA PHE A 15 26.60 6.63 28.05
C PHE A 15 25.78 5.36 28.34
N LEU A 16 25.91 4.32 27.51
CA LEU A 16 25.55 2.96 27.89
C LEU A 16 26.75 2.30 28.59
N ARG A 17 26.62 2.12 29.91
CA ARG A 17 27.58 1.35 30.73
C ARG A 17 27.55 -0.12 30.32
N CYS A 18 28.63 -0.60 29.72
CA CYS A 18 28.87 -2.03 29.52
C CYS A 18 29.11 -2.71 30.88
N ARG A 19 28.21 -3.59 31.31
CA ARG A 19 28.42 -4.50 32.44
C ARG A 19 28.85 -5.86 31.92
N HIS A 20 30.16 -6.15 31.93
CA HIS A 20 30.68 -7.48 32.29
C HIS A 20 32.20 -7.41 32.53
N PRO A 21 32.73 -8.03 33.61
CA PRO A 21 34.14 -8.00 33.93
C PRO A 21 34.89 -9.12 33.18
N THR A 22 36.19 -8.92 33.02
CA THR A 22 37.20 -9.87 32.51
C THR A 22 37.10 -10.28 31.05
N LEU A 23 37.75 -9.50 30.17
CA LEU A 23 38.59 -10.01 29.08
C LEU A 23 39.42 -8.86 28.50
N CYS A 24 40.66 -8.75 29.00
CA CYS A 24 41.73 -8.03 28.32
C CYS A 24 41.95 -8.69 26.95
N CYS A 25 41.58 -8.01 25.86
CA CYS A 25 42.04 -8.38 24.54
C CYS A 25 42.47 -7.10 23.81
N HIS A 26 43.78 -6.96 23.60
CA HIS A 26 44.38 -5.93 22.77
C HIS A 26 43.95 -6.15 21.32
N ILE A 27 42.95 -5.41 20.87
CA ILE A 27 42.63 -5.24 19.46
C ILE A 27 42.94 -3.77 19.13
N PRO A 28 43.77 -3.48 18.12
CA PRO A 28 44.02 -2.09 17.72
C PRO A 28 42.71 -1.44 17.26
N LEU A 29 42.46 -0.19 17.70
CA LEU A 29 41.23 0.59 17.45
C LEU A 29 40.77 0.63 15.98
N LYS A 30 41.65 0.32 15.01
CA LYS A 30 41.31 0.24 13.58
C LYS A 30 40.46 -0.98 13.19
N LEU A 31 40.43 -2.05 13.99
CA LEU A 31 39.60 -3.24 13.70
C LEU A 31 38.24 -3.24 14.41
N CYS A 32 38.07 -2.45 15.47
CA CYS A 32 36.77 -2.27 16.12
C CYS A 32 35.85 -1.36 15.29
N ALA A 33 36.41 -0.41 14.55
CA ALA A 33 35.67 0.49 13.65
C ALA A 33 35.17 -0.18 12.34
N LYS A 34 35.52 -1.44 12.03
CA LYS A 34 34.99 -2.15 10.85
C LYS A 34 33.81 -3.08 11.15
N LYS A 35 33.59 -3.44 12.42
CA LYS A 35 32.51 -4.37 12.83
C LYS A 35 31.26 -3.68 13.40
N GLN A 36 31.31 -2.37 13.61
CA GLN A 36 30.21 -1.60 14.21
C GLN A 36 29.53 -0.62 13.26
N TYR A 37 30.04 -0.46 12.03
CA TYR A 37 29.41 0.33 10.97
C TYR A 37 28.72 -0.55 9.90
N SER A 38 28.67 -1.87 10.10
CA SER A 38 28.05 -2.82 9.15
C SER A 38 26.53 -2.91 9.23
N GLU A 39 25.88 -2.08 10.05
CA GLU A 39 24.42 -1.93 10.12
C GLU A 39 23.95 -0.50 9.79
N LEU A 40 24.80 0.33 9.20
CA LEU A 40 24.33 1.45 8.39
C LEU A 40 24.15 0.91 6.98
N LEU A 41 22.95 0.42 6.68
CA LEU A 41 22.51 0.16 5.31
C LEU A 41 22.71 1.46 4.51
N TYR A 42 23.80 1.52 3.75
CA TYR A 42 23.94 2.51 2.68
C TYR A 42 22.91 2.13 1.63
N PHE A 43 21.70 2.61 1.82
CA PHE A 43 20.67 2.50 0.82
C PHE A 43 20.99 3.54 -0.25
N GLU A 44 21.37 3.08 -1.44
CA GLU A 44 21.67 3.99 -2.54
C GLU A 44 20.40 4.72 -2.97
N MET A 45 20.48 6.05 -3.02
CA MET A 45 19.43 6.89 -3.60
C MET A 45 19.19 6.45 -5.04
N MET A 46 17.95 6.05 -5.35
CA MET A 46 17.55 5.67 -6.70
C MET A 46 16.86 6.84 -7.40
N GLU A 47 17.25 7.11 -8.63
CA GLU A 47 16.48 7.94 -9.56
C GLU A 47 15.29 7.14 -10.09
N ILE A 48 14.10 7.75 -10.10
CA ILE A 48 12.85 7.08 -10.44
C ILE A 48 12.02 7.96 -11.39
N VAL A 49 11.48 7.34 -12.43
CA VAL A 49 10.42 7.93 -13.26
C VAL A 49 9.07 7.37 -12.83
N LEU A 50 8.14 8.25 -12.50
CA LEU A 50 6.78 7.89 -12.11
C LEU A 50 5.79 8.18 -13.24
N ILE A 51 5.10 7.16 -13.71
CA ILE A 51 4.12 7.23 -14.80
C ILE A 51 2.73 7.11 -14.21
N GLY A 52 2.05 8.24 -14.05
CA GLY A 52 0.73 8.35 -13.44
C GLY A 52 0.65 9.51 -12.45
N THR A 53 -0.55 10.03 -12.25
CA THR A 53 -0.84 11.14 -11.32
C THR A 53 -2.05 10.85 -10.44
N GLY A 54 -2.46 9.58 -10.38
CA GLY A 54 -3.59 9.11 -9.57
C GLY A 54 -3.25 8.94 -8.10
N ASN A 55 -4.17 8.35 -7.34
CA ASN A 55 -3.99 8.15 -5.89
C ASN A 55 -2.75 7.32 -5.55
N VAL A 56 -2.56 6.19 -6.25
CA VAL A 56 -1.41 5.31 -6.03
C VAL A 56 -0.11 6.04 -6.33
N ALA A 57 -0.03 6.73 -7.47
CA ALA A 57 1.14 7.51 -7.86
C ALA A 57 1.50 8.58 -6.82
N ALA A 58 0.51 9.36 -6.36
CA ALA A 58 0.73 10.43 -5.40
C ALA A 58 1.21 9.94 -4.03
N VAL A 59 0.68 8.80 -3.55
CA VAL A 59 1.11 8.18 -2.29
C VAL A 59 2.50 7.56 -2.44
N LEU A 60 2.74 6.78 -3.49
CA LEU A 60 4.06 6.18 -3.73
C LEU A 60 5.14 7.25 -3.90
N ALA A 61 4.84 8.37 -4.58
CA ALA A 61 5.76 9.50 -4.67
C ALA A 61 6.20 10.03 -3.29
N GLY A 62 5.25 10.11 -2.35
CA GLY A 62 5.54 10.51 -0.97
C GLY A 62 6.38 9.47 -0.23
N MET A 63 6.04 8.19 -0.37
CA MET A 63 6.79 7.08 0.25
C MET A 63 8.23 7.03 -0.29
N LEU A 64 8.42 7.18 -1.61
CA LEU A 64 9.72 7.20 -2.27
C LEU A 64 10.60 8.34 -1.75
N GLN A 65 10.05 9.56 -1.67
CA GLN A 65 10.79 10.71 -1.12
C GLN A 65 11.15 10.49 0.36
N GLN A 66 10.23 9.97 1.17
CA GLN A 66 10.50 9.67 2.59
C GLN A 66 11.60 8.62 2.78
N ALA A 67 11.69 7.65 1.88
CA ALA A 67 12.75 6.66 1.84
C ALA A 67 14.08 7.18 1.25
N GLY A 68 14.14 8.45 0.84
CA GLY A 68 15.36 9.06 0.29
C GLY A 68 15.61 8.83 -1.20
N HIS A 69 14.64 8.27 -1.92
CA HIS A 69 14.70 8.15 -3.39
C HIS A 69 14.33 9.47 -4.07
N GLN A 70 14.78 9.64 -5.32
CA GLN A 70 14.55 10.85 -6.10
C GLN A 70 13.60 10.57 -7.27
N LEU A 71 12.47 11.29 -7.31
CA LEU A 71 11.68 11.39 -8.52
C LEU A 71 12.37 12.35 -9.50
N VAL A 72 12.78 11.83 -10.65
CA VAL A 72 13.42 12.65 -11.68
C VAL A 72 12.45 13.09 -12.76
N GLN A 73 11.38 12.33 -12.99
CA GLN A 73 10.33 12.69 -13.94
C GLN A 73 8.97 12.14 -13.51
N VAL A 74 7.91 12.89 -13.76
CA VAL A 74 6.51 12.48 -13.63
C VAL A 74 5.82 12.61 -14.99
N LEU A 75 5.21 11.52 -15.44
CA LEU A 75 4.46 11.46 -16.70
C LEU A 75 2.98 11.21 -16.44
N GLY A 76 2.11 11.81 -17.26
CA GLY A 76 0.67 11.57 -17.16
C GLY A 76 -0.15 12.36 -18.17
N ARG A 77 -1.43 12.01 -18.33
CA ARG A 77 -2.30 12.64 -19.35
C ARG A 77 -2.83 14.03 -18.97
N ASN A 78 -2.90 14.32 -17.67
CA ASN A 78 -3.45 15.59 -17.17
C ASN A 78 -2.30 16.54 -16.80
N ALA A 79 -2.07 17.55 -17.63
CA ALA A 79 -1.00 18.52 -17.46
C ALA A 79 -0.99 19.21 -16.08
N ALA A 80 -2.17 19.57 -15.55
CA ALA A 80 -2.28 20.21 -14.24
C ALA A 80 -1.88 19.25 -13.11
N ALA A 81 -2.33 17.99 -13.17
CA ALA A 81 -1.99 16.98 -12.17
C ALA A 81 -0.51 16.57 -12.25
N VAL A 82 0.05 16.47 -13.46
CA VAL A 82 1.49 16.22 -13.69
C VAL A 82 2.30 17.34 -13.08
N LYS A 83 1.98 18.60 -13.42
CA LYS A 83 2.68 19.76 -12.88
C LYS A 83 2.62 19.80 -11.36
N GLN A 84 1.43 19.62 -10.78
CA GLN A 84 1.26 19.63 -9.33
C GLN A 84 2.13 18.56 -8.64
N LEU A 85 2.15 17.34 -9.18
CA LEU A 85 2.90 16.24 -8.57
C LEU A 85 4.41 16.40 -8.77
N ALA A 86 4.83 16.81 -9.97
CA ALA A 86 6.23 17.05 -10.31
C ALA A 86 6.82 18.19 -9.47
N ASP A 87 6.14 19.35 -9.42
CA ASP A 87 6.56 20.53 -8.64
C ASP A 87 6.70 20.17 -7.14
N LYS A 88 5.76 19.36 -6.60
CA LYS A 88 5.78 18.94 -5.20
C LYS A 88 7.06 18.18 -4.82
N TYR A 89 7.60 17.39 -5.75
CA TYR A 89 8.75 16.52 -5.50
C TYR A 89 10.03 16.97 -6.22
N GLY A 90 10.02 18.15 -6.86
CA GLY A 90 11.17 18.69 -7.58
C GLY A 90 11.56 17.88 -8.83
N ALA A 91 10.59 17.20 -9.45
CA ALA A 91 10.78 16.39 -10.65
C ALA A 91 10.43 17.18 -11.93
N GLU A 92 10.90 16.71 -13.08
CA GLU A 92 10.39 17.19 -14.38
C GLU A 92 8.99 16.62 -14.64
N GLY A 93 8.05 17.44 -15.13
CA GLY A 93 6.71 17.00 -15.49
C GLY A 93 6.49 17.03 -17.01
N SER A 94 5.99 15.94 -17.60
CA SER A 94 5.61 15.91 -19.02
C SER A 94 4.30 15.14 -19.26
N THR A 95 3.57 15.54 -20.30
CA THR A 95 2.41 14.79 -20.82
C THR A 95 2.75 13.97 -22.06
N ASP A 96 3.96 14.11 -22.59
CA ASP A 96 4.49 13.33 -23.71
C ASP A 96 5.27 12.13 -23.15
N PHE A 97 4.68 10.94 -23.28
CA PHE A 97 5.28 9.69 -22.83
C PHE A 97 6.52 9.30 -23.65
N SER A 98 6.68 9.81 -24.88
CA SER A 98 7.86 9.55 -25.70
C SER A 98 9.09 10.32 -25.23
N ALA A 99 8.88 11.42 -24.50
CA ALA A 99 9.92 12.23 -23.86
C ALA A 99 10.39 11.67 -22.51
N ILE A 100 10.11 10.39 -22.23
CA ILE A 100 10.55 9.72 -21.01
C ILE A 100 12.08 9.68 -20.92
N ARG A 101 12.62 9.95 -19.73
CA ARG A 101 14.05 9.87 -19.45
C ARG A 101 14.52 8.41 -19.49
N GLN A 102 15.33 8.02 -20.48
CA GLN A 102 15.64 6.60 -20.75
C GLN A 102 16.78 5.98 -19.91
N HIS A 103 17.55 6.80 -19.19
CA HIS A 103 18.71 6.36 -18.40
C HIS A 103 18.44 6.40 -16.90
N VAL A 104 17.28 5.89 -16.50
CA VAL A 104 16.83 5.82 -15.10
C VAL A 104 16.78 4.34 -14.68
N PRO A 105 17.20 3.99 -13.46
CA PRO A 105 17.23 2.60 -13.02
C PRO A 105 15.84 2.01 -12.76
N LEU A 106 14.84 2.82 -12.39
CA LEU A 106 13.48 2.37 -12.09
C LEU A 106 12.40 3.25 -12.73
N TYR A 107 11.40 2.60 -13.31
CA TYR A 107 10.19 3.20 -13.86
C TYR A 107 8.96 2.56 -13.19
N ILE A 108 8.05 3.37 -12.65
CA ILE A 108 6.85 2.89 -11.97
C ILE A 108 5.60 3.37 -12.73
N ILE A 109 4.84 2.44 -13.30
CA ILE A 109 3.52 2.68 -13.88
C ILE A 109 2.46 2.56 -12.78
N ALA A 110 1.93 3.71 -12.36
CA ALA A 110 0.89 3.86 -11.34
C ALA A 110 -0.38 4.51 -11.93
N VAL A 111 -0.93 3.86 -12.96
CA VAL A 111 -2.21 4.21 -13.62
C VAL A 111 -3.26 3.13 -13.36
N SER A 112 -4.50 3.34 -13.82
CA SER A 112 -5.53 2.30 -13.75
C SER A 112 -5.15 1.09 -14.61
N ASP A 113 -5.57 -0.11 -14.19
CA ASP A 113 -5.34 -1.37 -14.89
C ASP A 113 -5.67 -1.28 -16.40
N THR A 114 -6.79 -0.64 -16.73
CA THR A 114 -7.26 -0.44 -18.12
C THR A 114 -6.38 0.50 -18.96
N ALA A 115 -5.60 1.37 -18.32
CA ALA A 115 -4.74 2.34 -19.00
C ALA A 115 -3.31 1.81 -19.24
N ILE A 116 -2.92 0.69 -18.61
CA ILE A 116 -1.58 0.13 -18.77
C ILE A 116 -1.24 -0.16 -20.24
N PRO A 117 -2.09 -0.84 -21.04
CA PRO A 117 -1.76 -1.12 -22.44
C PRO A 117 -1.58 0.15 -23.29
N GLU A 118 -2.41 1.17 -23.07
CA GLU A 118 -2.35 2.46 -23.76
C GLU A 118 -1.05 3.21 -23.42
N VAL A 119 -0.63 3.18 -22.16
CA VAL A 119 0.65 3.77 -21.72
C VAL A 119 1.83 3.04 -22.33
N LEU A 120 1.86 1.72 -22.28
CA LEU A 120 2.96 0.91 -22.82
C LEU A 120 3.17 1.13 -24.32
N ALA A 121 2.08 1.32 -25.08
CA ALA A 121 2.15 1.59 -26.51
C ALA A 121 2.83 2.92 -26.87
N GLN A 122 2.90 3.87 -25.93
CA GLN A 122 3.52 5.18 -26.12
C GLN A 122 4.96 5.25 -25.62
N LEU A 123 5.42 4.25 -24.87
CA LEU A 123 6.75 4.25 -24.29
C LEU A 123 7.79 3.72 -25.30
N PRO A 124 8.98 4.33 -25.41
CA PRO A 124 10.10 3.74 -26.09
C PRO A 124 10.60 2.49 -25.34
N LYS A 125 11.49 1.72 -25.96
CA LYS A 125 12.18 0.62 -25.26
C LYS A 125 13.03 1.17 -24.12
N LEU A 126 12.92 0.57 -22.95
CA LEU A 126 13.66 0.96 -21.75
C LEU A 126 14.67 -0.14 -21.37
N LYS A 127 15.73 0.26 -20.66
CA LYS A 127 16.74 -0.67 -20.13
C LYS A 127 16.64 -0.85 -18.61
N GLY A 128 16.11 0.15 -17.90
CA GLY A 128 15.90 0.05 -16.45
C GLY A 128 14.71 -0.84 -16.12
N LEU A 129 14.58 -1.13 -14.83
CA LEU A 129 13.49 -1.94 -14.31
C LEU A 129 12.16 -1.21 -14.47
N LEU A 130 11.23 -1.80 -15.22
CA LEU A 130 9.89 -1.28 -15.43
C LEU A 130 8.89 -2.07 -14.59
N VAL A 131 8.18 -1.40 -13.68
CA VAL A 131 7.14 -2.05 -12.89
C VAL A 131 5.79 -1.37 -13.02
N HIS A 132 4.72 -2.11 -12.75
CA HIS A 132 3.40 -1.52 -12.55
C HIS A 132 2.82 -1.85 -11.19
N THR A 133 1.82 -1.08 -10.77
CA THR A 133 1.19 -1.20 -9.45
C THR A 133 -0.19 -1.89 -9.48
N ALA A 134 -0.59 -2.48 -10.61
CA ALA A 134 -1.89 -3.14 -10.75
C ALA A 134 -1.93 -4.51 -10.08
N GLY A 135 -3.06 -4.80 -9.42
CA GLY A 135 -3.30 -6.08 -8.74
C GLY A 135 -3.77 -7.20 -9.67
N SER A 136 -4.45 -6.86 -10.77
CA SER A 136 -5.08 -7.85 -11.67
C SER A 136 -4.34 -8.05 -13.01
N VAL A 137 -3.43 -7.13 -13.36
CA VAL A 137 -2.68 -7.17 -14.62
C VAL A 137 -1.41 -8.01 -14.45
N SER A 138 -1.13 -8.85 -15.45
CA SER A 138 0.07 -9.69 -15.50
C SER A 138 1.30 -8.85 -15.78
N MET A 139 2.43 -9.15 -15.11
CA MET A 139 3.70 -8.46 -15.38
C MET A 139 4.20 -8.65 -16.82
N GLN A 140 3.76 -9.72 -17.50
CA GLN A 140 4.20 -10.07 -18.85
C GLN A 140 3.89 -8.99 -19.90
N VAL A 141 2.91 -8.12 -19.64
CA VAL A 141 2.61 -6.98 -20.54
C VAL A 141 3.82 -6.04 -20.68
N LEU A 142 4.67 -5.96 -19.65
CA LEU A 142 5.83 -5.07 -19.58
C LEU A 142 7.02 -5.56 -20.41
N ALA A 143 7.09 -6.85 -20.72
CA ALA A 143 8.16 -7.46 -21.52
C ALA A 143 8.26 -6.83 -22.93
N THR A 144 7.17 -6.23 -23.40
CA THR A 144 7.12 -5.48 -24.66
C THR A 144 7.88 -4.16 -24.61
N VAL A 145 8.24 -3.63 -23.44
CA VAL A 145 8.88 -2.31 -23.28
C VAL A 145 10.27 -2.42 -22.67
N SER A 146 10.46 -3.27 -21.66
CA SER A 146 11.76 -3.48 -21.00
C SER A 146 12.08 -4.96 -20.86
N PRO A 147 13.37 -5.37 -20.99
CA PRO A 147 13.80 -6.72 -20.61
C PRO A 147 13.79 -6.95 -19.09
N ASN A 148 13.87 -5.88 -18.29
CA ASN A 148 13.86 -5.90 -16.84
C ASN A 148 12.50 -5.37 -16.37
N TYR A 149 11.66 -6.25 -15.84
CA TYR A 149 10.29 -5.88 -15.49
C TYR A 149 9.75 -6.64 -14.29
N GLY A 150 8.75 -6.07 -13.64
CA GLY A 150 8.13 -6.66 -12.46
C GLY A 150 6.94 -5.89 -11.94
N ILE A 151 6.67 -6.09 -10.66
CA ILE A 151 5.49 -5.60 -9.96
C ILE A 151 5.93 -4.95 -8.66
N LEU A 152 5.35 -3.79 -8.39
CA LEU A 152 5.37 -3.16 -7.08
C LEU A 152 3.93 -2.84 -6.70
N TYR A 153 3.25 -3.79 -6.07
CA TYR A 153 1.82 -3.71 -5.81
C TYR A 153 1.55 -3.24 -4.36
N PRO A 154 1.07 -2.01 -4.16
CA PRO A 154 0.60 -1.55 -2.85
C PRO A 154 -0.80 -2.11 -2.56
N LEU A 155 -0.89 -3.04 -1.61
CA LEU A 155 -2.15 -3.65 -1.17
C LEU A 155 -2.86 -2.74 -0.15
N GLN A 156 -3.39 -1.60 -0.63
CA GLN A 156 -4.14 -0.65 0.19
C GLN A 156 -5.10 0.19 -0.66
N SER A 157 -6.19 0.66 -0.05
CA SER A 157 -7.05 1.68 -0.64
C SER A 157 -6.42 3.06 -0.48
N LEU A 158 -5.62 3.45 -1.47
CA LEU A 158 -4.87 4.70 -1.45
C LEU A 158 -5.70 5.89 -1.94
N ARG A 159 -5.57 7.02 -1.26
CA ARG A 159 -6.16 8.32 -1.64
C ARG A 159 -5.10 9.41 -1.52
N LYS A 160 -4.97 10.26 -2.54
CA LYS A 160 -3.94 11.32 -2.53
C LYS A 160 -4.22 12.41 -1.50
N GLU A 161 -5.48 12.63 -1.12
CA GLU A 161 -5.90 13.62 -0.13
C GLU A 161 -5.77 13.12 1.32
N ALA A 162 -5.68 11.80 1.51
CA ALA A 162 -5.61 11.17 2.82
C ALA A 162 -4.54 10.05 2.77
N PRO A 163 -3.27 10.39 3.00
CA PRO A 163 -2.20 9.41 3.09
C PRO A 163 -2.52 8.35 4.14
N PRO A 164 -2.13 7.09 3.92
CA PRO A 164 -2.39 6.01 4.86
C PRO A 164 -1.66 6.29 6.19
N THR A 165 -2.36 6.10 7.31
CA THR A 165 -1.80 6.22 8.66
C THR A 165 -1.15 4.91 9.12
N ALA A 166 -1.56 3.78 8.56
CA ALA A 166 -0.96 2.47 8.77
C ALA A 166 0.07 2.16 7.67
N PRO A 167 1.05 1.28 7.94
CA PRO A 167 1.95 0.77 6.90
C PRO A 167 1.19 0.18 5.72
N VAL A 168 1.67 0.44 4.50
CA VAL A 168 1.10 -0.11 3.26
C VAL A 168 1.83 -1.40 2.92
N PRO A 169 1.17 -2.57 2.89
CA PRO A 169 1.82 -3.78 2.42
C PRO A 169 2.25 -3.64 0.95
N LEU A 170 3.52 -3.90 0.66
CA LEU A 170 4.07 -3.85 -0.70
C LEU A 170 4.42 -5.25 -1.17
N LEU A 171 3.80 -5.68 -2.27
CA LEU A 171 4.02 -6.99 -2.85
C LEU A 171 4.85 -6.89 -4.14
N THR A 172 5.88 -7.71 -4.23
CA THR A 172 6.84 -7.71 -5.33
C THR A 172 6.74 -8.99 -6.15
N ASP A 173 7.06 -8.87 -7.43
CA ASP A 173 7.27 -9.96 -8.39
C ASP A 173 8.17 -9.43 -9.51
N ALA A 174 8.96 -10.28 -10.16
CA ALA A 174 9.84 -9.82 -11.23
C ALA A 174 10.21 -10.92 -12.22
N ALA A 175 10.62 -10.51 -13.43
CA ALA A 175 11.04 -11.40 -14.51
C ALA A 175 12.28 -12.22 -14.17
N THR A 176 13.20 -11.64 -13.37
CA THR A 176 14.47 -12.26 -13.00
C THR A 176 14.69 -12.19 -11.48
N PRO A 177 15.49 -13.11 -10.90
CA PRO A 177 15.85 -13.05 -9.49
C PRO A 177 16.58 -11.76 -9.08
N ASP A 178 17.41 -11.21 -9.97
CA ASP A 178 18.16 -9.97 -9.70
C ASP A 178 17.21 -8.76 -9.66
N ASP A 179 16.25 -8.68 -10.59
CA ASP A 179 15.22 -7.65 -10.57
C ASP A 179 14.33 -7.77 -9.33
N LEU A 180 14.01 -8.99 -8.92
CA LEU A 180 13.22 -9.25 -7.72
C LEU A 180 13.95 -8.77 -6.47
N ALA A 181 15.25 -9.08 -6.34
CA ALA A 181 16.06 -8.64 -5.22
C ALA A 181 16.13 -7.10 -5.12
N LEU A 182 16.31 -6.43 -6.25
CA LEU A 182 16.28 -4.96 -6.32
C LEU A 182 14.91 -4.40 -5.91
N LEU A 183 13.82 -4.97 -6.43
CA LEU A 183 12.45 -4.54 -6.07
C LEU A 183 12.15 -4.72 -4.60
N ASP A 184 12.67 -5.79 -4.03
CA ASP A 184 12.53 -6.12 -2.63
C ASP A 184 13.24 -5.13 -1.70
N ASP A 185 14.45 -4.70 -2.07
CA ASP A 185 15.17 -3.66 -1.35
C ASP A 185 14.42 -2.33 -1.42
N ILE A 186 13.86 -1.99 -2.58
CA ILE A 186 12.99 -0.81 -2.74
C ILE A 186 11.73 -0.97 -1.89
N ALA A 187 11.03 -2.10 -1.94
CA ALA A 187 9.81 -2.29 -1.16
C ALA A 187 10.08 -2.17 0.36
N ARG A 188 11.20 -2.72 0.84
CA ARG A 188 11.60 -2.65 2.25
C ARG A 188 11.98 -1.23 2.70
N SER A 189 12.49 -0.39 1.81
CA SER A 189 12.76 1.02 2.13
C SER A 189 11.46 1.82 2.30
N LEU A 190 10.39 1.39 1.62
CA LEU A 190 9.10 2.10 1.58
C LEU A 190 8.10 1.62 2.62
N SER A 191 8.19 0.37 3.07
CA SER A 191 7.25 -0.21 4.03
C SER A 191 7.90 -1.30 4.88
N PRO A 192 7.54 -1.39 6.18
CA PRO A 192 7.93 -2.52 7.02
C PRO A 192 7.16 -3.81 6.70
N ILE A 193 6.11 -3.75 5.88
CA ILE A 193 5.31 -4.91 5.48
C ILE A 193 5.55 -5.16 3.99
N THR A 194 6.35 -6.17 3.69
CA THR A 194 6.66 -6.58 2.31
C THR A 194 6.41 -8.07 2.11
N GLY A 195 6.22 -8.48 0.87
CA GLY A 195 6.12 -9.90 0.53
C GLY A 195 6.14 -10.14 -0.98
N HIS A 196 6.13 -11.40 -1.38
CA HIS A 196 6.08 -11.77 -2.79
C HIS A 196 4.71 -12.30 -3.17
N ALA A 197 4.24 -11.92 -4.36
CA ALA A 197 3.02 -12.47 -4.92
C ALA A 197 3.09 -12.51 -6.45
N ASN A 198 3.05 -13.72 -7.00
CA ASN A 198 2.98 -13.91 -8.45
C ASN A 198 1.61 -13.46 -9.01
N ASP A 199 1.47 -13.42 -10.33
CA ASP A 199 0.24 -12.98 -11.01
C ASP A 199 -1.03 -13.65 -10.44
N VAL A 200 -1.00 -14.98 -10.25
CA VAL A 200 -2.13 -15.75 -9.72
C VAL A 200 -2.44 -15.34 -8.28
N GLN A 201 -1.41 -15.27 -7.42
CA GLN A 201 -1.56 -14.86 -6.03
C GLN A 201 -2.10 -13.44 -5.90
N ARG A 202 -1.62 -12.50 -6.72
CA ARG A 202 -2.10 -11.11 -6.70
C ARG A 202 -3.56 -11.00 -7.13
N GLN A 203 -3.99 -11.77 -8.14
CA GLN A 203 -5.41 -11.79 -8.54
C GLN A 203 -6.32 -12.23 -7.40
N TRP A 204 -5.98 -13.36 -6.74
CA TRP A 204 -6.74 -13.84 -5.58
C TRP A 204 -6.71 -12.84 -4.43
N LEU A 205 -5.55 -12.26 -4.14
CA LEU A 205 -5.40 -11.31 -3.04
C LEU A 205 -6.11 -9.98 -3.32
N HIS A 206 -6.11 -9.51 -4.56
CA HIS A 206 -6.85 -8.32 -4.98
C HIS A 206 -8.35 -8.55 -4.77
N MET A 207 -8.88 -9.70 -5.18
CA MET A 207 -10.26 -10.06 -4.91
C MET A 207 -10.55 -10.15 -3.40
N ALA A 208 -9.68 -10.79 -2.62
CA ALA A 208 -9.82 -10.87 -1.17
C ALA A 208 -9.81 -9.48 -0.51
N ALA A 209 -9.00 -8.54 -1.01
CA ALA A 209 -8.97 -7.15 -0.53
C ALA A 209 -10.26 -6.39 -0.80
N ILE A 210 -10.95 -6.69 -1.91
CA ILE A 210 -12.29 -6.12 -2.18
C ILE A 210 -13.28 -6.54 -1.09
N PHE A 211 -13.27 -7.82 -0.68
CA PHE A 211 -14.09 -8.28 0.44
C PHE A 211 -13.65 -7.64 1.76
N ALA A 212 -12.35 -7.65 2.05
CA ALA A 212 -11.82 -7.17 3.32
C ALA A 212 -12.04 -5.66 3.53
N ASN A 213 -12.01 -4.87 2.45
CA ASN A 213 -12.04 -3.41 2.53
C ASN A 213 -13.20 -2.75 1.76
N ASN A 214 -13.35 -2.99 0.46
CA ASN A 214 -14.33 -2.26 -0.35
C ASN A 214 -15.77 -2.59 0.06
N PHE A 215 -16.09 -3.87 0.20
CA PHE A 215 -17.42 -4.32 0.65
C PHE A 215 -17.64 -4.01 2.14
N THR A 216 -16.61 -4.15 2.97
CA THR A 216 -16.66 -3.69 4.37
C THR A 216 -17.00 -2.21 4.48
N ASN A 217 -16.38 -1.35 3.68
CA ASN A 217 -16.68 0.08 3.66
C ASN A 217 -18.10 0.38 3.15
N LEU A 218 -18.63 -0.43 2.23
CA LEU A 218 -20.05 -0.37 1.86
C LEU A 218 -20.94 -0.69 3.08
N MET A 219 -20.62 -1.70 3.89
CA MET A 219 -21.36 -2.03 5.11
C MET A 219 -21.36 -0.87 6.11
N TYR A 220 -20.21 -0.20 6.28
CA TYR A 220 -20.13 1.02 7.09
C TYR A 220 -21.01 2.14 6.54
N GLY A 221 -21.06 2.31 5.21
CA GLY A 221 -21.96 3.24 4.55
C GLY A 221 -23.44 2.95 4.81
N GLN A 222 -23.86 1.67 4.79
CA GLN A 222 -25.24 1.29 5.12
C GLN A 222 -25.57 1.62 6.58
N ALA A 223 -24.66 1.29 7.51
CA ALA A 223 -24.84 1.63 8.92
C ALA A 223 -24.90 3.16 9.14
N TYR A 224 -24.05 3.93 8.45
CA TYR A 224 -24.07 5.40 8.48
C TYR A 224 -25.41 5.96 8.02
N ASN A 225 -25.96 5.45 6.91
CA ASN A 225 -27.26 5.87 6.38
C ASN A 225 -28.41 5.56 7.35
N ILE A 226 -28.41 4.38 7.98
CA ILE A 226 -29.40 4.00 9.01
C ILE A 226 -29.31 4.96 10.20
N CYS A 227 -28.10 5.19 10.74
CA CYS A 227 -27.87 6.11 11.85
C CYS A 227 -28.36 7.53 11.52
N ALA A 228 -28.02 8.04 10.34
CA ALA A 228 -28.44 9.37 9.89
C ALA A 228 -29.97 9.48 9.77
N ALA A 229 -30.63 8.48 9.16
CA ALA A 229 -32.08 8.47 9.01
C ALA A 229 -32.83 8.39 10.36
N GLN A 230 -32.22 7.76 11.36
CA GLN A 230 -32.80 7.60 12.71
C GLN A 230 -32.28 8.62 13.72
N GLN A 231 -31.48 9.60 13.28
CA GLN A 231 -30.87 10.63 14.15
C GLN A 231 -30.06 10.04 15.31
N VAL A 232 -29.41 8.89 15.06
CA VAL A 232 -28.49 8.24 16.00
C VAL A 232 -27.05 8.60 15.62
N PRO A 233 -26.20 9.04 16.56
CA PRO A 233 -24.79 9.33 16.26
C PRO A 233 -24.05 8.08 15.77
N PHE A 234 -23.44 8.17 14.59
CA PHE A 234 -22.72 7.05 13.97
C PHE A 234 -21.46 6.65 14.76
N GLU A 235 -20.88 7.60 15.49
CA GLU A 235 -19.68 7.45 16.31
C GLU A 235 -19.85 6.38 17.39
N LEU A 236 -21.09 6.12 17.82
CA LEU A 236 -21.41 5.05 18.77
C LEU A 236 -21.06 3.65 18.22
N LEU A 237 -20.97 3.49 16.90
CA LEU A 237 -20.59 2.23 16.26
C LEU A 237 -19.07 2.07 16.10
N GLN A 238 -18.27 3.13 16.25
CA GLN A 238 -16.82 3.07 16.03
C GLN A 238 -16.10 2.06 16.93
N PRO A 239 -16.36 1.98 18.26
CA PRO A 239 -15.73 0.99 19.11
C PRO A 239 -16.02 -0.45 18.67
N LEU A 240 -17.24 -0.72 18.18
CA LEU A 240 -17.66 -2.03 17.68
C LEU A 240 -16.92 -2.41 16.38
N MET A 241 -16.77 -1.45 15.46
CA MET A 241 -16.03 -1.66 14.21
C MET A 241 -14.55 -1.95 14.48
N GLN A 242 -13.93 -1.17 15.38
CA GLN A 242 -12.52 -1.36 15.75
C GLN A 242 -12.27 -2.71 16.42
N GLU A 243 -13.16 -3.11 17.34
CA GLU A 243 -13.05 -4.40 18.04
C GLU A 243 -13.15 -5.58 17.06
N THR A 244 -14.00 -5.47 16.03
CA THR A 244 -14.15 -6.50 15.00
C THR A 244 -12.83 -6.70 14.24
N VAL A 245 -12.15 -5.61 13.85
CA VAL A 245 -10.85 -5.69 13.17
C VAL A 245 -9.77 -6.22 14.11
N ASN A 246 -9.73 -5.74 15.36
CA ASN A 246 -8.72 -6.15 16.34
C ASN A 246 -8.74 -7.67 16.58
N ARG A 247 -9.93 -8.27 16.68
CA ARG A 247 -10.10 -9.72 16.89
C ARG A 247 -9.54 -10.56 15.77
N LEU A 248 -9.43 -10.06 14.54
CA LEU A 248 -8.85 -10.81 13.43
C LEU A 248 -7.33 -11.01 13.58
N THR A 249 -6.68 -10.25 14.47
CA THR A 249 -5.26 -10.44 14.78
C THR A 249 -5.07 -11.80 15.47
N ASN A 250 -4.58 -12.78 14.72
CA ASN A 250 -4.32 -14.17 15.14
C ASN A 250 -5.55 -15.06 15.39
N ASN A 251 -6.74 -14.68 14.91
CA ASN A 251 -7.92 -15.54 15.05
C ASN A 251 -8.64 -15.80 13.73
N ASP A 252 -9.33 -16.93 13.67
CA ASP A 252 -10.20 -17.29 12.55
C ASP A 252 -11.46 -16.40 12.55
N PRO A 253 -11.76 -15.68 11.44
CA PRO A 253 -12.97 -14.87 11.31
C PRO A 253 -14.26 -15.60 11.70
N LYS A 254 -14.34 -16.91 11.42
CA LYS A 254 -15.53 -17.72 11.70
C LYS A 254 -15.81 -17.85 13.20
N GLN A 255 -14.77 -17.96 14.02
CA GLN A 255 -14.91 -18.13 15.48
C GLN A 255 -15.47 -16.89 16.17
N TRP A 256 -15.29 -15.72 15.55
CA TRP A 256 -15.74 -14.44 16.07
C TRP A 256 -17.04 -13.95 15.45
N GLN A 257 -17.64 -14.72 14.52
CA GLN A 257 -18.93 -14.38 13.94
C GLN A 257 -20.03 -14.45 15.00
N THR A 258 -20.75 -13.34 15.18
CA THR A 258 -21.89 -13.23 16.11
C THR A 258 -23.12 -12.68 15.38
N GLY A 259 -24.18 -12.35 16.14
CA GLY A 259 -25.42 -11.78 15.60
C GLY A 259 -26.55 -12.80 15.41
N PRO A 260 -27.75 -12.32 15.03
CA PRO A 260 -28.94 -13.16 14.93
C PRO A 260 -28.83 -14.26 13.86
N ALA A 261 -28.20 -13.96 12.72
CA ALA A 261 -27.98 -14.96 11.65
C ALA A 261 -27.08 -16.11 12.10
N ALA A 262 -26.02 -15.83 12.86
CA ALA A 262 -25.10 -16.86 13.38
C ALA A 262 -25.79 -17.83 14.36
N ARG A 263 -26.86 -17.38 15.03
CA ARG A 263 -27.66 -18.18 15.98
C ARG A 263 -29.02 -18.61 15.43
N ASN A 264 -29.28 -18.42 14.14
CA ASN A 264 -30.56 -18.71 13.47
C ASN A 264 -31.80 -18.05 14.14
N ASP A 265 -31.66 -16.83 14.67
CA ASP A 265 -32.75 -16.06 15.27
C ASP A 265 -33.64 -15.42 14.18
N SER A 266 -34.56 -16.22 13.65
CA SER A 266 -35.49 -15.80 12.59
C SER A 266 -36.43 -14.68 13.02
N GLY A 267 -36.79 -14.62 14.31
CA GLY A 267 -37.66 -13.59 14.86
C GLY A 267 -37.02 -12.20 14.81
N THR A 268 -35.76 -12.09 15.21
CA THR A 268 -35.00 -10.83 15.10
C THR A 268 -34.74 -10.45 13.64
N ILE A 269 -34.37 -11.40 12.78
CA ILE A 269 -34.15 -11.16 11.35
C ILE A 269 -35.42 -10.61 10.67
N ALA A 270 -36.60 -11.18 10.96
CA ALA A 270 -37.86 -10.72 10.41
C ALA A 270 -38.20 -9.28 10.82
N LYS A 271 -37.93 -8.92 12.10
CA LYS A 271 -38.11 -7.55 12.59
C LYS A 271 -37.21 -6.56 11.86
N HIS A 272 -35.93 -6.90 11.69
CA HIS A 272 -34.99 -6.04 10.96
C HIS A 272 -35.41 -5.86 9.50
N LEU A 273 -35.85 -6.93 8.82
CA LEU A 273 -36.33 -6.85 7.44
C LEU A 273 -37.55 -5.93 7.31
N ALA A 274 -38.50 -6.00 8.25
CA ALA A 274 -39.66 -5.11 8.25
C ALA A 274 -39.26 -3.63 8.40
N LEU A 275 -38.26 -3.32 9.24
CA LEU A 275 -37.71 -1.97 9.35
C LEU A 275 -37.07 -1.51 8.04
N LEU A 276 -36.20 -2.34 7.44
CA LEU A 276 -35.46 -2.01 6.24
C LEU A 276 -36.35 -1.87 5.00
N GLN A 277 -37.40 -2.68 4.87
CA GLN A 277 -38.36 -2.59 3.76
C GLN A 277 -39.04 -1.22 3.68
N THR A 278 -39.21 -0.53 4.80
CA THR A 278 -39.78 0.82 4.83
C THR A 278 -38.79 1.91 4.42
N GLN A 279 -37.49 1.60 4.39
CA GLN A 279 -36.43 2.57 4.09
C GLN A 279 -35.85 2.37 2.69
N ASP A 280 -35.36 1.16 2.39
CA ASP A 280 -34.69 0.84 1.12
C ASP A 280 -34.79 -0.67 0.82
N ALA A 281 -35.48 -1.00 -0.27
CA ALA A 281 -35.66 -2.37 -0.72
C ALA A 281 -34.34 -3.08 -1.08
N ASN A 282 -33.36 -2.35 -1.63
CA ASN A 282 -32.05 -2.92 -1.95
C ASN A 282 -31.25 -3.21 -0.68
N MET A 283 -31.35 -2.35 0.33
CA MET A 283 -30.73 -2.57 1.64
C MET A 283 -31.36 -3.78 2.35
N ALA A 284 -32.69 -3.93 2.28
CA ALA A 284 -33.40 -5.10 2.80
C ALA A 284 -32.95 -6.41 2.10
N ALA A 285 -32.86 -6.40 0.77
CA ALA A 285 -32.40 -7.55 0.00
C ALA A 285 -30.94 -7.93 0.34
N MET A 286 -30.06 -6.93 0.48
CA MET A 286 -28.68 -7.13 0.91
C MET A 286 -28.61 -7.73 2.31
N TYR A 287 -29.38 -7.21 3.27
CA TYR A 287 -29.45 -7.75 4.64
C TYR A 287 -29.93 -9.21 4.65
N GLN A 288 -30.94 -9.55 3.84
CA GLN A 288 -31.44 -10.90 3.73
C GLN A 288 -30.36 -11.85 3.18
N PHE A 289 -29.72 -11.48 2.07
CA PHE A 289 -28.68 -12.27 1.44
C PHE A 289 -27.50 -12.50 2.38
N LEU A 290 -26.98 -11.44 3.02
CA LEU A 290 -25.86 -11.55 3.96
C LEU A 290 -26.22 -12.41 5.17
N SER A 291 -27.44 -12.28 5.70
CA SER A 291 -27.91 -13.12 6.80
C SER A 291 -27.92 -14.60 6.40
N GLN A 292 -28.40 -14.92 5.19
CA GLN A 292 -28.36 -16.29 4.66
C GLN A 292 -26.92 -16.80 4.50
N GLN A 293 -26.00 -15.97 3.98
CA GLN A 293 -24.59 -16.34 3.84
C GLN A 293 -23.93 -16.61 5.20
N VAL A 294 -24.20 -15.78 6.22
CA VAL A 294 -23.71 -15.99 7.58
C VAL A 294 -24.26 -17.29 8.16
N SER A 295 -25.57 -17.53 8.08
CA SER A 295 -26.17 -18.78 8.57
C SER A 295 -25.59 -20.02 7.87
N HIS A 296 -25.45 -19.96 6.54
CA HIS A 296 -24.84 -21.05 5.77
C HIS A 296 -23.37 -21.29 6.17
N TRP A 297 -22.57 -20.23 6.29
CA TRP A 297 -21.16 -20.32 6.67
C TRP A 297 -20.97 -20.90 8.07
N MET A 298 -21.85 -20.55 9.03
CA MET A 298 -21.79 -21.09 10.38
C MET A 298 -22.12 -22.59 10.45
N GLN A 299 -22.98 -23.10 9.55
CA GLN A 299 -23.40 -24.50 9.53
C GLN A 299 -22.36 -25.45 8.91
N HIS A 300 -21.46 -24.97 8.04
CA HIS A 300 -20.51 -25.83 7.31
C HIS A 300 -19.08 -25.62 7.82
N LYS A 301 -18.36 -26.70 8.18
CA LYS A 301 -16.91 -26.60 8.48
C LYS A 301 -16.15 -26.14 7.23
N PRO A 302 -15.08 -25.33 7.38
CA PRO A 302 -14.21 -24.96 6.27
C PRO A 302 -13.61 -26.19 5.60
#